data_AF-A0A948CBA3-F1
#
_entry.id   AF-A0A948CBA3-F1
#
_cell.length_a   1.000
_cell.length_b   1.000
_cell.length_c   1.000
_cell.angle_alpha   90.00
_cell.angle_beta   90.00
_cell.angle_gamma   90.00
#
_symmetry.space_group_name_H-M   'P 1'
#
loop_
_entity.id
_entity.type
_entity.pdbx_description
1 polymer ?
#
loop_
_entity_poly.entity_id
_entity_poly.type
_entity_poly.pdbx_seq_one_letter_code
_entity_poly.pdbx_strand_id
1 'polypeptide(L)'
;VAREVEEELSLTLPTGRLLLTDWLPPWGGWDDALCLVFDGGPHDPSIVERIVEQEREIRSAAFLTAAEVADRAADFTARRVAAALRNASPGVDGAGPAYTESGR
;
A
#
# COMPACT_ATOMS: atom_id res chain seq x y z
N VAL A 1 8.14 0.26 7.52
CA VAL A 1 7.77 -0.30 6.20
C VAL A 1 8.93 -1.07 5.56
N ALA A 2 10.16 -0.55 5.46
CA ALA A 2 11.29 -1.34 4.92
C ALA A 2 11.45 -2.74 5.57
N ARG A 3 11.41 -2.81 6.91
CA ARG A 3 11.44 -4.08 7.65
C ARG A 3 10.30 -5.03 7.26
N GLU A 4 9.06 -4.55 7.17
CA GLU A 4 7.90 -5.39 6.80
C GLU A 4 8.05 -5.94 5.37
N VAL A 5 8.52 -5.11 4.43
CA VAL A 5 8.75 -5.54 3.04
C VAL A 5 9.84 -6.61 2.97
N GLU A 6 10.88 -6.49 3.79
CA GLU A 6 11.92 -7.51 3.90
C GLU A 6 11.39 -8.80 4.54
N GLU A 7 10.63 -8.71 5.62
CA GLU A 7 10.10 -9.87 6.34
C GLU A 7 9.01 -10.64 5.54
N GLU A 8 8.14 -9.92 4.84
CA GLU A 8 7.01 -10.51 4.12
C GLU A 8 7.34 -10.95 2.70
N LEU A 9 8.25 -10.24 2.02
CA LEU A 9 8.53 -10.42 0.59
C LEU A 9 10.00 -10.72 0.28
N SER A 10 10.90 -10.67 1.28
CA SER A 10 12.35 -10.81 1.09
C SER A 10 12.96 -9.79 0.11
N LEU A 11 12.37 -8.59 0.04
CA LEU A 11 12.85 -7.49 -0.80
C LEU A 11 13.41 -6.35 0.05
N THR A 12 14.61 -5.87 -0.30
CA THR A 12 15.17 -4.65 0.29
C THR A 12 14.87 -3.46 -0.63
N LEU A 13 13.85 -2.66 -0.26
CA LEU A 13 13.42 -1.48 -1.01
C LEU A 13 13.65 -0.19 -0.20
N PRO A 14 14.06 0.92 -0.84
CA PRO A 14 14.09 2.22 -0.17
C PRO A 14 12.66 2.63 0.22
N THR A 15 12.50 3.11 1.45
CA THR A 15 11.25 3.74 1.88
C THR A 15 11.24 5.19 1.41
N GLY A 16 10.32 5.54 0.51
CA GLY A 16 10.12 6.90 0.05
C GLY A 16 9.27 7.73 1.03
N ARG A 17 8.69 8.81 0.50
CA ARG A 17 7.85 9.73 1.28
C ARG A 17 6.55 9.07 1.73
N LEU A 18 5.98 9.55 2.83
CA LEU A 18 4.62 9.20 3.23
C LEU A 18 3.62 9.77 2.20
N LEU A 19 2.73 8.93 1.70
CA LEU A 19 1.67 9.28 0.76
C LEU A 19 0.32 9.48 1.44
N LEU A 20 0.03 8.69 2.48
CA LEU A 20 -1.28 8.69 3.13
C LEU A 20 -1.20 8.18 4.57
N THR A 21 -1.91 8.84 5.47
CA THR A 21 -2.31 8.30 6.78
C THR A 21 -3.79 7.97 6.71
N ASP A 22 -4.15 6.69 6.87
CA ASP A 22 -5.54 6.25 6.79
C ASP A 22 -5.96 5.59 8.10
N TRP A 23 -6.95 6.16 8.78
CA TRP A 23 -7.56 5.52 9.94
C TRP A 23 -8.60 4.49 9.49
N LEU A 24 -8.60 3.32 10.12
CA LEU A 24 -9.56 2.25 9.90
C LEU A 24 -10.43 2.05 11.13
N PRO A 25 -11.77 2.03 10.97
CA PRO A 25 -12.67 1.61 12.03
C PRO A 25 -12.48 0.11 12.36
N PRO A 26 -13.10 -0.39 13.45
CA PRO A 26 -13.03 -1.79 13.82
C PRO A 26 -13.36 -2.72 12.66
N TRP A 27 -12.48 -3.68 12.40
CA TRP A 27 -12.63 -4.63 11.31
C TRP A 27 -11.90 -5.94 11.60
N GLY A 28 -12.52 -7.08 11.27
CA GLY A 28 -11.84 -8.39 11.34
C GLY A 28 -11.32 -8.79 12.72
N GLY A 29 -11.93 -8.29 13.81
CA GLY A 29 -11.51 -8.57 15.20
C GLY A 29 -10.55 -7.55 15.80
N TRP A 30 -10.19 -6.50 15.06
CA TRP A 30 -9.39 -5.38 15.55
C TRP A 30 -10.28 -4.21 16.00
N ASP A 31 -9.84 -3.47 17.03
CA ASP A 31 -10.55 -2.29 17.54
C ASP A 31 -10.47 -1.10 16.59
N ASP A 32 -9.28 -0.68 16.19
CA ASP A 32 -9.04 0.27 15.10
C ASP A 32 -7.59 0.13 14.60
N ALA A 33 -7.24 0.84 13.52
CA ALA A 33 -5.86 0.87 13.03
C ALA A 33 -5.52 2.17 12.31
N LEU A 34 -4.23 2.53 12.32
CA LEU A 34 -3.66 3.54 11.43
C LEU A 34 -2.79 2.84 10.38
N CYS A 35 -3.19 2.97 9.11
CA CYS A 35 -2.41 2.52 7.97
C CYS A 35 -1.58 3.69 7.42
N LEU A 36 -0.26 3.57 7.48
CA LEU A 36 0.68 4.54 6.90
C LEU A 36 1.18 4.01 5.56
N VAL A 37 0.84 4.68 4.46
CA VAL A 37 1.21 4.27 3.10
C VAL A 37 2.41 5.10 2.64
N PHE A 38 3.51 4.42 2.30
CA PHE A 38 4.73 5.05 1.81
C PHE A 38 4.92 4.79 0.32
N ASP A 39 5.57 5.75 -0.35
CA ASP A 39 5.99 5.61 -1.75
C ASP A 39 7.13 4.60 -1.84
N GLY A 40 6.89 3.47 -2.51
CA GLY A 40 7.91 2.45 -2.78
C GLY A 40 8.77 2.73 -4.01
N GLY A 41 8.42 3.75 -4.80
CA GLY A 41 9.06 4.07 -6.08
C GLY A 41 8.71 3.08 -7.21
N PRO A 42 9.07 3.44 -8.46
CA PRO A 42 8.92 2.55 -9.61
C PRO A 42 9.99 1.45 -9.61
N HIS A 43 9.60 0.24 -10.01
CA HIS A 43 10.49 -0.92 -10.14
C HIS A 43 10.26 -1.63 -11.47
N ASP A 44 11.26 -2.37 -11.93
CA ASP A 44 11.08 -3.31 -13.04
C ASP A 44 10.10 -4.43 -12.62
N PRO A 45 9.11 -4.81 -13.47
CA PRO A 45 8.14 -5.85 -13.11
C PRO A 45 8.76 -7.20 -12.73
N SER A 46 9.96 -7.52 -13.22
CA SER A 46 10.70 -8.74 -12.88
C SER A 46 11.09 -8.83 -11.40
N ILE A 47 10.99 -7.76 -10.62
CA ILE A 47 11.23 -7.82 -9.17
C ILE A 47 10.31 -8.82 -8.46
N VAL A 48 9.12 -9.08 -9.01
CA VAL A 48 8.18 -10.07 -8.47
C VAL A 48 8.77 -11.48 -8.50
N GLU A 49 9.65 -11.79 -9.46
CA GLU A 49 10.34 -13.09 -9.55
C GLU A 49 11.34 -13.32 -8.41
N ARG A 50 11.70 -12.27 -7.68
CA ARG A 50 12.62 -12.31 -6.54
C ARG A 50 11.91 -12.38 -5.19
N ILE A 51 10.59 -12.28 -5.18
CA ILE A 51 9.80 -12.33 -3.96
C ILE A 51 9.92 -13.73 -3.37
N VAL A 52 10.13 -13.79 -2.06
CA VAL A 52 9.96 -14.99 -1.27
C VAL A 52 8.96 -14.64 -0.18
N GLU A 53 7.75 -15.17 -0.30
CA GLU A 53 6.63 -14.86 0.59
C GLU A 53 6.80 -15.50 1.97
N GLN A 54 6.39 -14.76 2.99
CA GLN A 54 6.11 -15.32 4.31
C GLN A 54 4.79 -16.11 4.25
N GLU A 55 4.87 -17.42 4.01
CA GLU A 55 3.73 -18.30 3.66
C GLU A 55 2.55 -18.30 4.65
N ARG A 56 2.75 -17.85 5.89
CA ARG A 56 1.70 -17.78 6.90
C ARG A 56 0.77 -16.59 6.71
N GLU A 57 1.26 -15.50 6.14
CA GLU A 57 0.53 -14.24 5.99
C GLU A 57 0.31 -13.88 4.53
N ILE A 58 1.25 -14.22 3.64
CA ILE A 58 1.23 -13.85 2.23
C ILE A 58 1.18 -15.11 1.35
N ARG A 59 0.14 -15.19 0.52
CA ARG A 59 -0.04 -16.28 -0.45
C ARG A 59 0.65 -16.02 -1.79
N SER A 60 0.70 -14.76 -2.21
CA SER A 60 1.25 -14.33 -3.50
C SER A 60 1.35 -12.80 -3.56
N ALA A 61 2.31 -12.27 -4.32
CA ALA A 61 2.42 -10.85 -4.62
C ALA A 61 2.47 -10.60 -6.14
N ALA A 62 1.85 -9.50 -6.60
CA ALA A 62 1.85 -9.09 -7.99
C ALA A 62 1.62 -7.58 -8.12
N PHE A 63 2.11 -6.98 -9.21
CA PHE A 63 1.69 -5.63 -9.60
C PHE A 63 0.28 -5.69 -10.21
N LEU A 64 -0.59 -4.79 -9.77
CA LEU A 64 -1.97 -4.67 -10.22
C LEU A 64 -2.25 -3.26 -10.71
N THR A 65 -3.12 -3.14 -11.71
CA THR A 65 -3.73 -1.87 -12.08
C THR A 65 -4.72 -1.41 -11.00
N ALA A 66 -5.03 -0.11 -10.96
CA ALA A 66 -6.02 0.42 -10.02
C ALA A 66 -7.41 -0.24 -10.19
N ALA A 67 -7.77 -0.63 -11.42
CA ALA A 67 -9.00 -1.36 -11.69
C ALA A 67 -8.97 -2.78 -11.09
N GLU A 68 -7.88 -3.53 -11.29
CA GLU A 68 -7.73 -4.86 -10.69
C GLU A 68 -7.73 -4.84 -9.16
N VAL A 69 -7.15 -3.79 -8.55
CA VAL A 69 -7.24 -3.60 -7.09
C VAL A 69 -8.69 -3.38 -6.68
N ALA A 70 -9.45 -2.55 -7.38
CA ALA A 70 -10.86 -2.30 -7.08
C ALA A 70 -11.72 -3.58 -7.18
N ASP A 71 -11.39 -4.47 -8.12
CA ASP A 71 -12.12 -5.73 -8.31
C ASP A 71 -11.76 -6.81 -7.28
N ARG A 72 -10.52 -6.82 -6.78
CA ARG A 72 -9.98 -7.93 -5.95
C ARG A 72 -9.87 -7.61 -4.46
N ALA A 73 -9.72 -6.34 -4.09
CA ALA A 73 -9.48 -5.94 -2.71
C ALA A 73 -10.79 -5.69 -1.96
N ALA A 74 -10.71 -5.71 -0.62
CA ALA A 74 -11.78 -5.13 0.19
C ALA A 74 -11.97 -3.65 -0.16
N ASP A 75 -13.22 -3.20 -0.12
CA ASP A 75 -13.65 -1.86 -0.52
C ASP A 75 -12.83 -0.72 0.14
N PHE A 76 -12.50 -0.84 1.43
CA PHE A 76 -11.64 0.15 2.11
C PHE A 76 -10.20 0.16 1.61
N THR A 77 -9.64 -1.00 1.24
CA THR A 77 -8.28 -1.10 0.68
C THR A 77 -8.25 -0.50 -0.72
N ALA A 78 -9.26 -0.75 -1.55
CA ALA A 78 -9.37 -0.15 -2.88
C ALA A 78 -9.40 1.38 -2.81
N ARG A 79 -10.22 1.95 -1.91
CA ARG A 79 -10.27 3.39 -1.68
C ARG A 79 -8.93 3.96 -1.19
N ARG A 80 -8.28 3.29 -0.24
CA ARG A 80 -6.95 3.69 0.27
C ARG A 80 -5.92 3.76 -0.85
N VAL A 81 -5.84 2.72 -1.70
CA VAL A 81 -4.91 2.68 -2.83
C VAL A 81 -5.20 3.83 -3.80
N ALA A 82 -6.47 4.08 -4.13
CA ALA A 82 -6.85 5.20 -4.98
C ALA A 82 -6.45 6.57 -4.38
N ALA A 83 -6.61 6.74 -3.06
CA ALA A 83 -6.17 7.96 -2.37
C ALA A 83 -4.65 8.14 -2.39
N ALA A 84 -3.89 7.07 -2.12
CA ALA A 84 -2.43 7.10 -2.17
C ALA A 84 -1.90 7.44 -3.58
N LEU A 85 -2.52 6.88 -4.64
CA LEU A 85 -2.14 7.17 -6.04
C LEU A 85 -2.37 8.63 -6.44
N ARG A 86 -3.45 9.25 -5.94
CA ARG A 86 -3.68 10.71 -6.13
C ARG A 86 -2.56 11.53 -5.51
N ASN A 87 -2.10 11.17 -4.32
CA ASN A 87 -1.03 11.87 -3.61
C ASN A 87 0.38 11.58 -4.19
N ALA A 88 0.54 10.44 -4.87
CA ALA A 88 1.80 10.07 -5.53
C ALA A 88 2.10 10.90 -6.79
N SER A 89 1.05 11.40 -7.47
CA SER A 89 1.20 12.15 -8.72
C SER A 89 1.82 13.54 -8.49
N PRO A 90 2.90 13.91 -9.21
CA PRO A 90 3.49 15.24 -9.10
C PRO A 90 2.63 16.27 -9.86
N GLY A 91 1.66 16.85 -9.17
CA GLY A 91 0.87 18.01 -9.62
C GLY A 91 1.24 19.27 -8.83
N VAL A 92 1.10 20.43 -9.49
CA VAL A 92 1.71 21.75 -9.18
C VAL A 92 1.41 22.32 -7.78
N ASP A 93 0.44 21.78 -7.05
CA ASP A 93 0.21 22.10 -5.64
C ASP A 93 0.29 20.80 -4.85
N GLY A 94 1.44 20.57 -4.22
CA GLY A 94 1.71 19.36 -3.48
C GLY A 94 0.64 19.08 -2.44
N ALA A 95 -0.19 18.06 -2.68
CA ALA A 95 -0.82 17.38 -1.58
C ALA A 95 0.30 16.60 -0.89
N GLY A 96 0.79 17.13 0.23
CA GLY A 96 1.53 16.33 1.21
C GLY A 96 0.70 15.11 1.65
N PRO A 97 1.21 14.29 2.56
CA PRO A 97 0.45 13.13 3.04
C PRO A 97 -0.93 13.57 3.53
N ALA A 98 -1.99 13.07 2.88
CA ALA A 98 -3.36 13.33 3.29
C ALA A 98 -3.73 12.42 4.47
N TYR A 99 -4.74 12.83 5.22
CA TYR A 99 -5.42 11.98 6.19
C TYR A 99 -6.77 11.55 5.62
N THR A 100 -7.10 10.26 5.72
CA THR A 100 -8.42 9.71 5.34
C THR A 100 -9.00 8.84 6.44
N GLU A 101 -10.32 8.68 6.41
CA GLU A 101 -11.03 7.73 7.27
C GLU A 101 -11.62 6.61 6.40
N SER A 102 -11.00 5.43 6.46
CA SER A 102 -11.33 4.28 5.61
C SER A 102 -11.29 4.64 4.11
N GLY A 103 -10.28 5.42 3.71
CA GLY A 103 -10.03 5.88 2.35
C GLY A 103 -11.02 6.94 1.84
N ARG A 104 -11.79 7.61 2.71
CA ARG A 104 -12.68 8.73 2.38
C ARG A 104 -12.07 10.07 2.70
#